data_AF-A0A959NQL9-F1
#
_entry.id   AF-A0A959NQL9-F1
#
_cell.length_a   1.000
_cell.length_b   1.000
_cell.length_c   1.000
_cell.angle_alpha   90.00
_cell.angle_beta   90.00
_cell.angle_gamma   90.00
#
_symmetry.space_group_name_H-M   'P 1'
#
loop_
_entity.id
_entity.type
_entity.pdbx_description
1 polymer ?
#
loop_
_entity_poly.entity_id
_entity_poly.type
_entity_poly.pdbx_seq_one_letter_code
_entity_poly.pdbx_strand_id
1 'polypeptide(L)'
;MRYLFSVILIFNFDVYAIDGLQFSECFRRAINDSIDTFKEEELRNSQNLDVEGTRICNQLSEENYQNIKKLFVEYDVSTKNEKPYESEDMNKIKIAELSSYLIPYIDCYKNYSEKENFIGNIVNKISTKRNKNLLESAISLIKKKKSPKDSLKSLGDIDLVYCKF
;
A
#
# COMPACT_ATOMS: atom_id res chain seq x y z
N MET A 1 12.73 41.17 40.48
CA MET A 1 12.05 39.87 40.29
C MET A 1 11.72 39.75 38.82
N ARG A 2 12.30 38.78 38.10
CA ARG A 2 12.00 38.51 36.69
C ARG A 2 11.04 37.34 36.62
N TYR A 3 9.82 37.57 36.13
CA TYR A 3 8.87 36.51 35.82
C TYR A 3 9.27 35.88 34.50
N LEU A 4 9.68 34.60 34.53
CA LEU A 4 9.78 33.77 33.35
C LEU A 4 8.36 33.34 32.97
N PHE A 5 7.85 33.88 31.87
CA PHE A 5 6.67 33.33 31.20
C PHE A 5 7.07 32.01 30.53
N SER A 6 6.69 30.88 31.13
CA SER A 6 6.69 29.59 30.44
C SER A 6 5.63 29.63 29.35
N VAL A 7 6.05 29.79 28.10
CA VAL A 7 5.21 29.54 26.93
C VAL A 7 5.07 28.03 26.81
N ILE A 8 3.95 27.49 27.32
CA ILE A 8 3.57 26.10 27.07
C ILE A 8 3.05 26.06 25.63
N LEU A 9 3.91 25.67 24.70
CA LEU A 9 3.52 25.28 23.34
C LEU A 9 2.77 23.94 23.44
N ILE A 10 1.44 24.00 23.56
CA ILE A 10 0.58 22.85 23.35
C ILE A 10 0.52 22.63 21.84
N PHE A 11 1.45 21.85 21.30
CA PHE A 11 1.23 21.25 20.00
C PHE A 11 0.16 20.17 20.18
N ASN A 12 -1.10 20.51 19.87
CA ASN A 12 -2.11 19.51 19.54
C ASN A 12 -1.65 18.83 18.24
N PHE A 13 -0.75 17.87 18.37
CA PHE A 13 -0.62 16.83 17.37
C PHE A 13 -1.86 15.95 17.55
N ASP A 14 -2.96 16.39 16.95
CA ASP A 14 -4.11 15.53 16.70
C ASP A 14 -3.64 14.43 15.73
N VAL A 15 -2.97 13.42 16.28
CA VAL A 15 -2.73 12.14 15.61
C VAL A 15 -4.09 11.43 15.65
N TYR A 16 -5.02 11.86 14.80
CA TYR A 16 -6.24 11.10 14.57
C TYR A 16 -5.79 9.76 13.99
N ALA A 17 -6.05 8.70 14.75
CA ALA A 17 -5.77 7.35 14.30
C ALA A 17 -6.67 7.05 13.10
N ILE A 18 -6.10 6.41 12.09
CA ILE A 18 -6.76 6.22 10.81
C ILE A 18 -7.77 5.08 10.89
N ASP A 19 -8.88 5.20 10.18
CA ASP A 19 -9.82 4.09 9.98
C ASP A 19 -9.48 3.29 8.70
N GLY A 20 -10.09 2.11 8.59
CA GLY A 20 -9.83 1.23 7.45
C GLY A 20 -10.25 1.77 6.08
N LEU A 21 -11.25 2.67 6.02
CA LEU A 21 -11.68 3.28 4.77
C LEU A 21 -10.62 4.28 4.28
N GLN A 22 -10.20 5.20 5.15
CA GLN A 22 -9.15 6.19 4.86
C GLN A 22 -7.85 5.52 4.44
N PHE A 23 -7.47 4.43 5.13
CA PHE A 23 -6.31 3.63 4.74
C PHE A 23 -6.47 3.06 3.32
N SER A 24 -7.61 2.44 3.02
CA SER A 24 -7.85 1.79 1.72
C SER A 24 -7.80 2.78 0.55
N GLU A 25 -8.39 3.97 0.70
CA GLU A 25 -8.37 5.03 -0.32
C GLU A 25 -6.97 5.59 -0.53
N CYS A 26 -6.27 5.86 0.58
CA CYS A 26 -4.88 6.29 0.53
C CYS A 26 -3.99 5.25 -0.17
N PHE A 27 -4.20 3.98 0.13
CA PHE A 27 -3.49 2.87 -0.46
C PHE A 27 -3.74 2.75 -1.97
N ARG A 28 -4.98 2.94 -2.43
CA ARG A 28 -5.33 2.99 -3.86
C ARG A 28 -4.59 4.10 -4.59
N ARG A 29 -4.44 5.27 -3.98
CA ARG A 29 -3.65 6.36 -4.55
C ARG A 29 -2.17 5.99 -4.62
N ALA A 30 -1.60 5.53 -3.50
CA ALA A 30 -0.19 5.17 -3.41
C ALA A 30 0.25 4.10 -4.41
N ILE A 31 -0.60 3.09 -4.64
CA ILE A 31 -0.30 2.03 -5.60
C ILE A 31 -0.36 2.51 -7.05
N ASN A 32 -1.30 3.40 -7.39
CA ASN A 32 -1.36 3.98 -8.73
C ASN A 32 -0.14 4.88 -9.01
N ASP A 33 0.25 5.72 -8.06
CA ASP A 33 1.48 6.53 -8.19
C ASP A 33 2.74 5.65 -8.30
N SER A 34 2.76 4.51 -7.61
CA SER A 34 3.84 3.53 -7.74
C SER A 34 3.83 2.86 -9.11
N ILE A 35 2.66 2.51 -9.65
CA ILE A 35 2.52 1.99 -11.02
C ILE A 35 3.10 2.97 -12.03
N ASP A 36 2.76 4.26 -11.92
CA ASP A 36 3.24 5.28 -12.86
C ASP A 36 4.75 5.48 -12.75
N THR A 37 5.29 5.46 -11.53
CA THR A 37 6.74 5.49 -11.30
C THR A 37 7.44 4.29 -11.98
N PHE A 38 6.89 3.08 -11.83
CA PHE A 38 7.44 1.88 -12.47
C PHE A 38 7.39 1.97 -14.00
N LYS A 39 6.31 2.51 -14.57
CA LYS A 39 6.23 2.74 -16.03
C LYS A 39 7.29 3.73 -16.49
N GLU A 40 7.46 4.86 -15.78
CA GLU A 40 8.50 5.83 -16.13
C GLU A 40 9.89 5.22 -16.05
N GLU A 41 10.18 4.43 -15.02
CA GLU A 41 11.45 3.73 -14.87
C GLU A 41 11.65 2.67 -15.96
N GLU A 42 10.64 1.88 -16.30
CA GLU A 42 10.73 0.92 -17.41
C GLU A 42 10.93 1.64 -18.74
N LEU A 43 10.21 2.74 -19.04
CA LEU A 43 10.37 3.53 -20.27
C LEU A 43 11.76 4.18 -20.38
N ARG A 44 12.34 4.64 -19.26
CA ARG A 44 13.71 5.20 -19.24
C ARG A 44 14.76 4.12 -19.46
N ASN A 45 14.53 2.92 -18.94
CA ASN A 45 15.45 1.78 -19.06
C ASN A 45 15.25 0.98 -20.36
N SER A 46 14.08 1.08 -21.01
CA SER A 46 13.71 0.33 -22.21
C SER A 46 14.26 0.92 -23.51
N GLN A 47 15.15 1.93 -23.45
CA GLN A 47 15.90 2.37 -24.63
C GLN A 47 16.73 1.26 -25.30
N ASN A 48 16.83 0.05 -24.72
CA ASN A 48 17.59 -1.07 -25.29
C ASN A 48 16.90 -2.45 -25.28
N LEU A 49 15.68 -2.60 -24.79
CA LEU A 49 15.05 -3.93 -24.74
C LEU A 49 13.55 -3.85 -24.98
N ASP A 50 13.16 -4.22 -26.19
CA ASP A 50 11.81 -4.56 -26.61
C ASP A 50 11.39 -5.87 -25.92
N VAL A 51 11.19 -5.84 -24.59
CA VAL A 51 10.74 -7.01 -23.83
C VAL A 51 9.23 -7.09 -23.96
N GLU A 52 8.78 -7.77 -25.01
CA GLU A 52 7.40 -8.16 -25.36
C GLU A 52 6.63 -8.92 -24.25
N GLY A 53 7.18 -9.04 -23.04
CA GLY A 53 6.69 -9.87 -21.95
C GLY A 53 6.44 -9.17 -20.61
N THR A 54 6.60 -7.85 -20.49
CA THR A 54 6.23 -7.15 -19.24
C THR A 54 4.97 -6.34 -19.42
N ARG A 55 3.80 -6.93 -19.11
CA ARG A 55 2.55 -6.18 -19.01
C ARG A 55 2.49 -5.49 -17.64
N ILE A 56 3.00 -4.27 -17.52
CA ILE A 56 2.71 -3.42 -16.35
C ILE A 56 1.23 -3.01 -16.42
N CYS A 57 0.52 -2.98 -15.29
CA CYS A 57 -0.84 -2.41 -15.27
C CYS A 57 -0.82 -0.92 -15.60
N ASN A 58 -1.93 -0.44 -16.14
CA ASN A 58 -2.14 1.01 -16.23
C ASN A 58 -2.55 1.62 -14.89
N GLN A 59 -3.28 0.87 -14.07
CA GLN A 59 -3.76 1.26 -12.73
C GLN A 59 -4.15 -0.02 -11.97
N LEU A 60 -4.35 0.08 -10.66
CA LEU A 60 -4.98 -1.00 -9.89
C LEU A 60 -6.41 -1.22 -10.41
N SER A 61 -6.77 -2.46 -10.76
CA SER A 61 -8.13 -2.80 -11.17
C SER A 61 -9.12 -2.54 -10.03
N GLU A 62 -10.36 -2.21 -10.39
CA GLU A 62 -11.43 -2.02 -9.39
C GLU A 62 -11.66 -3.30 -8.58
N GLU A 63 -11.58 -4.47 -9.23
CA GLU A 63 -11.70 -5.77 -8.56
C GLU A 63 -10.63 -5.97 -7.48
N ASN A 64 -9.35 -5.72 -7.79
CA ASN A 64 -8.28 -5.81 -6.79
C ASN A 64 -8.48 -4.80 -5.67
N TYR A 65 -8.86 -3.57 -6.02
CA TYR A 65 -9.13 -2.56 -5.00
C TYR A 65 -10.24 -3.00 -4.05
N GLN A 66 -11.35 -3.53 -4.56
CA GLN A 66 -12.44 -4.04 -3.72
C GLN A 66 -12.01 -5.23 -2.87
N ASN A 67 -11.18 -6.13 -3.40
CA ASN A 67 -10.63 -7.27 -2.64
C ASN A 67 -9.72 -6.80 -1.50
N ILE A 68 -8.89 -5.78 -1.74
CA ILE A 68 -8.03 -5.18 -0.71
C ILE A 68 -8.87 -4.40 0.31
N LYS A 69 -9.85 -3.62 -0.14
CA LYS A 69 -10.73 -2.80 0.72
C LYS A 69 -11.46 -3.66 1.75
N LYS A 70 -11.94 -4.84 1.35
CA LYS A 70 -12.58 -5.83 2.24
C LYS A 70 -11.70 -6.33 3.39
N LEU A 71 -10.38 -6.13 3.32
CA LEU A 71 -9.46 -6.48 4.41
C LEU A 71 -9.45 -5.43 5.53
N PHE A 72 -9.99 -4.24 5.26
CA PHE A 72 -9.98 -3.09 6.16
C PHE A 72 -11.39 -2.55 6.46
N VAL A 73 -12.40 -3.13 5.81
CA VAL A 73 -13.80 -2.73 5.92
C VAL A 73 -14.66 -3.99 6.00
N GLU A 74 -15.54 -4.05 6.99
CA GLU A 74 -16.58 -5.05 7.08
C GLU A 74 -17.76 -4.65 6.18
N TYR A 75 -18.25 -5.58 5.36
CA TYR A 75 -19.42 -5.36 4.52
C TYR A 75 -20.65 -6.03 5.14
N ASP A 76 -21.61 -5.23 5.58
CA ASP A 76 -22.89 -5.72 6.06
C ASP A 76 -23.81 -5.98 4.87
N VAL A 77 -24.02 -7.27 4.57
CA VAL A 77 -24.87 -7.73 3.46
C VAL A 77 -26.33 -7.30 3.63
N SER A 78 -26.81 -7.16 4.87
CA SER A 78 -28.21 -6.86 5.18
C SER A 78 -28.55 -5.39 4.94
N THR A 79 -27.64 -4.49 5.33
CA THR A 79 -27.80 -3.05 5.17
C THR A 79 -27.13 -2.49 3.92
N LYS A 80 -26.31 -3.31 3.24
CA LYS A 80 -25.42 -2.93 2.14
C LYS A 80 -24.44 -1.82 2.51
N ASN A 81 -24.17 -1.67 3.80
CA ASN A 81 -23.28 -0.64 4.32
C ASN A 81 -21.88 -1.20 4.57
N GLU A 82 -20.91 -0.31 4.44
CA GLU A 82 -19.52 -0.55 4.77
C GLU A 82 -19.25 -0.02 6.19
N LYS A 83 -18.71 -0.87 7.04
CA LYS A 83 -18.26 -0.50 8.38
C LYS A 83 -16.72 -0.56 8.40
N PRO A 84 -16.02 0.58 8.41
CA PRO A 84 -14.57 0.57 8.47
C PRO A 84 -14.11 -0.06 9.79
N TYR A 85 -13.01 -0.82 9.76
CA TYR A 85 -12.36 -1.22 10.99
C TYR A 85 -11.85 0.01 11.74
N GLU A 86 -12.13 0.02 13.03
CA GLU A 86 -11.69 1.09 13.92
C GLU A 86 -10.17 1.03 14.10
N SER A 87 -9.57 2.13 14.52
CA SER A 87 -8.12 2.24 14.64
C SER A 87 -7.52 1.20 15.59
N GLU A 88 -8.26 0.74 16.60
CA GLU A 88 -7.82 -0.34 17.51
C GLU A 88 -7.56 -1.66 16.77
N ASP A 89 -8.40 -2.00 15.79
CA ASP A 89 -8.24 -3.18 14.95
C ASP A 89 -7.11 -2.98 13.92
N MET A 90 -7.03 -1.78 13.35
CA MET A 90 -5.92 -1.41 12.46
C MET A 90 -4.57 -1.49 13.17
N ASN A 91 -4.51 -1.18 14.47
CA ASN A 91 -3.30 -1.26 15.29
C ASN A 91 -2.76 -2.69 15.47
N LYS A 92 -3.58 -3.72 15.20
CA LYS A 92 -3.15 -5.13 15.25
C LYS A 92 -2.28 -5.51 14.05
N ILE A 93 -2.41 -4.78 12.94
CA ILE A 93 -1.70 -5.09 11.69
C ILE A 93 -0.35 -4.37 11.67
N LYS A 94 0.73 -5.14 11.70
CA LYS A 94 2.08 -4.58 11.58
C LYS A 94 2.37 -4.15 10.15
N ILE A 95 2.88 -2.94 10.04
CA ILE A 95 3.26 -2.33 8.78
C ILE A 95 4.29 -3.18 8.00
N ALA A 96 5.18 -3.88 8.70
CA ALA A 96 6.20 -4.72 8.11
C ALA A 96 5.62 -5.97 7.40
N GLU A 97 4.45 -6.43 7.83
CA GLU A 97 3.80 -7.64 7.33
C GLU A 97 2.82 -7.35 6.20
N LEU A 98 2.41 -6.10 6.07
CA LEU A 98 1.39 -5.63 5.15
C LEU A 98 1.66 -6.00 3.68
N SER A 99 2.90 -5.95 3.21
CA SER A 99 3.24 -6.34 1.82
C SER A 99 2.97 -7.84 1.58
N SER A 100 3.43 -8.70 2.49
CA SER A 100 3.16 -10.15 2.41
C SER A 100 1.69 -10.48 2.59
N TYR A 101 0.95 -9.69 3.38
CA TYR A 101 -0.48 -9.87 3.59
C TYR A 101 -1.30 -9.49 2.34
N LEU A 102 -0.91 -8.42 1.63
CA LEU A 102 -1.64 -7.91 0.48
C LEU A 102 -1.28 -8.58 -0.85
N ILE A 103 -0.13 -9.26 -0.94
CA ILE A 103 0.35 -9.88 -2.20
C ILE A 103 -0.64 -10.83 -2.88
N PRO A 104 -1.47 -11.64 -2.17
CA PRO A 104 -2.42 -12.53 -2.84
C PRO A 104 -3.60 -11.80 -3.49
N TYR A 105 -3.80 -10.51 -3.18
CA TYR A 105 -4.95 -9.71 -3.63
C TYR A 105 -4.61 -8.75 -4.78
N ILE A 106 -3.39 -8.83 -5.31
CA ILE A 106 -2.92 -8.00 -6.42
C ILE A 106 -2.43 -8.88 -7.54
N ASP A 107 -3.15 -8.82 -8.67
CA ASP A 107 -2.85 -9.57 -9.89
C ASP A 107 -2.10 -8.75 -10.95
N CYS A 108 -1.48 -7.64 -10.55
CA CYS A 108 -1.05 -6.62 -11.50
C CYS A 108 -0.03 -7.14 -12.53
N TYR A 109 0.97 -7.89 -12.06
CA TYR A 109 1.80 -8.72 -12.91
C TYR A 109 1.23 -10.14 -12.90
N LYS A 110 0.61 -10.55 -14.02
CA LYS A 110 -0.01 -11.88 -14.14
C LYS A 110 1.02 -13.00 -14.14
N ASN A 111 0.69 -14.11 -13.48
CA ASN A 111 1.39 -15.37 -13.68
C ASN A 111 1.16 -15.86 -15.12
N TYR A 112 2.23 -16.19 -15.83
CA TYR A 112 2.18 -16.55 -17.26
C TYR A 112 1.90 -18.04 -17.49
N SER A 113 2.03 -18.88 -16.45
CA SER A 113 1.87 -20.33 -16.59
C SER A 113 1.16 -20.94 -15.38
N GLU A 114 0.08 -21.68 -15.63
CA GLU A 114 -0.50 -22.64 -14.68
C GLU A 114 0.25 -23.98 -14.65
N LYS A 115 1.18 -24.19 -15.61
CA LYS A 115 1.98 -25.41 -15.71
C LYS A 115 3.25 -25.29 -14.87
N GLU A 116 3.52 -26.31 -14.05
CA GLU A 116 4.73 -26.45 -13.23
C GLU A 116 5.98 -26.84 -14.06
N ASN A 117 6.32 -26.05 -15.08
CA ASN A 117 7.58 -26.22 -15.81
C ASN A 117 8.62 -25.17 -15.35
N PHE A 118 9.91 -25.47 -15.55
CA PHE A 118 11.01 -24.64 -15.02
C PHE A 118 10.94 -23.18 -15.48
N ILE A 119 10.66 -22.94 -16.76
CA ILE A 119 10.53 -21.58 -17.33
C ILE A 119 9.30 -20.88 -16.76
N GLY A 120 8.15 -21.56 -16.66
CA GLY A 120 6.94 -21.03 -16.05
C GLY A 120 7.15 -20.62 -14.58
N ASN A 121 7.86 -21.45 -13.81
CA ASN A 121 8.21 -21.16 -12.42
C ASN A 121 9.09 -19.91 -12.28
N ILE A 122 10.04 -19.69 -13.20
CA ILE A 122 10.87 -18.48 -13.21
C ILE A 122 10.03 -17.24 -13.52
N VAL A 123 9.20 -17.28 -14.55
CA VAL A 123 8.37 -16.12 -14.95
C VAL A 123 7.34 -15.77 -13.88
N ASN A 124 6.71 -16.77 -13.26
CA ASN A 124 5.80 -16.58 -12.13
C ASN A 124 6.55 -15.97 -10.93
N LYS A 125 7.76 -16.45 -10.60
CA LYS A 125 8.58 -15.87 -9.52
C LYS A 125 8.95 -14.41 -9.78
N ILE A 126 9.28 -14.06 -11.02
CA ILE A 126 9.55 -12.67 -11.42
C ILE A 126 8.29 -11.81 -11.25
N SER A 127 7.13 -12.31 -11.69
CA SER A 127 5.84 -11.61 -11.58
C SER A 127 5.46 -11.38 -10.11
N THR A 128 5.56 -12.40 -9.26
CA THR A 128 5.37 -12.27 -7.81
C THR A 128 6.32 -11.26 -7.19
N LYS A 129 7.61 -11.28 -7.57
CA LYS A 129 8.59 -10.30 -7.08
C LYS A 129 8.23 -8.88 -7.51
N ARG A 130 7.75 -8.68 -8.74
CA ARG A 130 7.31 -7.37 -9.23
C ARG A 130 6.07 -6.87 -8.49
N ASN A 131 5.06 -7.71 -8.28
CA ASN A 131 3.89 -7.38 -7.45
C ASN A 131 4.30 -7.00 -6.02
N LYS A 132 5.24 -7.75 -5.42
CA LYS A 132 5.79 -7.44 -4.11
C LYS A 132 6.49 -6.09 -4.06
N ASN A 133 7.33 -5.79 -5.05
CA ASN A 133 8.04 -4.50 -5.11
C ASN A 133 7.07 -3.33 -5.29
N LEU A 134 6.02 -3.51 -6.10
CA LEU A 134 4.97 -2.51 -6.28
C LEU A 134 4.27 -2.21 -4.94
N LEU A 135 3.91 -3.26 -4.21
CA LEU A 135 3.33 -3.17 -2.87
C LEU A 135 4.24 -2.43 -1.89
N GLU A 136 5.51 -2.85 -1.80
CA GLU A 136 6.48 -2.23 -0.90
C GLU A 136 6.70 -0.76 -1.23
N SER A 137 6.64 -0.38 -2.50
CA SER A 137 6.75 1.01 -2.96
C SER A 137 5.54 1.84 -2.51
N ALA A 138 4.32 1.35 -2.76
CA ALA A 138 3.08 2.01 -2.33
C ALA A 138 3.06 2.21 -0.81
N ILE A 139 3.37 1.14 -0.08
CA ILE A 139 3.47 1.13 1.37
C ILE A 139 4.55 2.11 1.87
N SER A 140 5.64 2.30 1.12
CA SER A 140 6.71 3.25 1.47
C SER A 140 6.32 4.71 1.22
N LEU A 141 5.49 4.99 0.20
CA LEU A 141 4.94 6.32 -0.05
C LEU A 141 4.06 6.76 1.13
N ILE A 142 3.17 5.87 1.58
CA ILE A 142 2.27 6.12 2.70
C ILE A 142 3.05 6.34 4.01
N LYS A 143 4.12 5.58 4.26
CA LYS A 143 4.94 5.71 5.48
C LYS A 143 5.83 6.94 5.55
N LYS A 144 6.04 7.65 4.44
CA LYS A 144 7.00 8.76 4.34
C LYS A 144 8.44 8.32 4.74
N LYS A 145 9.08 7.50 3.90
CA LYS A 145 10.53 7.17 3.86
C LYS A 145 11.32 7.13 5.20
N LYS A 146 11.44 5.90 5.74
CA LYS A 146 12.51 5.30 6.59
C LYS A 146 12.90 6.05 7.89
N SER A 147 12.09 5.92 8.93
CA SER A 147 12.64 5.76 10.28
C SER A 147 12.85 4.26 10.56
N PRO A 148 13.98 3.82 11.15
CA PRO A 148 14.18 2.42 11.58
C PRO A 148 13.08 1.91 12.52
N LYS A 149 12.36 2.84 13.18
CA LYS A 149 11.23 2.55 14.07
C LYS A 149 9.93 2.20 13.34
N ASP A 150 9.86 2.39 12.02
CA ASP A 150 8.64 2.17 11.23
C ASP A 150 8.29 0.68 11.07
N SER A 151 9.23 -0.24 11.28
CA SER A 151 8.94 -1.68 11.31
C SER A 151 8.11 -2.10 12.53
N LEU A 152 8.15 -1.31 13.61
CA LEU A 152 7.39 -1.56 14.84
C LEU A 152 6.00 -0.92 14.82
N LYS A 153 5.80 0.07 13.95
CA LYS A 153 4.53 0.79 13.78
C LYS A 153 3.43 -0.13 13.25
N SER A 154 2.22 0.13 13.72
CA SER A 154 1.01 -0.51 13.23
C SER A 154 0.31 0.36 12.18
N LEU A 155 -0.67 -0.19 11.47
CA LEU A 155 -1.40 0.59 10.47
C LEU A 155 -2.08 1.84 11.07
N GLY A 156 -2.64 1.74 12.28
CA GLY A 156 -3.29 2.90 12.91
C GLY A 156 -2.32 4.02 13.32
N ASP A 157 -1.01 3.77 13.35
CA ASP A 157 0.04 4.76 13.61
C ASP A 157 0.55 5.47 12.34
N ILE A 158 -0.03 5.17 11.17
CA ILE A 158 0.39 5.77 9.91
C ILE A 158 -0.11 7.21 9.80
N ASP A 159 0.81 8.12 9.47
CA ASP A 159 0.49 9.47 9.07
C ASP A 159 0.14 9.52 7.58
N LEU A 160 -1.14 9.70 7.24
CA LEU A 160 -1.63 9.81 5.86
C LEU A 160 -1.34 11.19 5.23
N VAL A 161 -0.32 11.92 5.68
CA VAL A 161 0.12 13.19 5.05
C VAL A 161 0.33 13.05 3.54
N TYR A 162 0.75 11.88 3.05
CA TYR A 162 0.87 11.63 1.60
C TYR A 162 -0.49 11.69 0.88
N CYS A 163 -1.56 11.32 1.58
CA CYS A 163 -2.90 11.19 1.04
C CYS A 163 -3.82 12.36 1.36
N LYS A 164 -3.30 13.46 1.95
CA LYS A 164 -4.08 14.67 2.26
C LYS A 164 -5.14 14.91 1.18
N PHE A 165 -6.38 14.74 1.60
CA PHE A 165 -7.61 14.90 0.83
C PHE A 165 -8.00 16.38 0.81
#